data_AF-A0A9D8MML1-F1
#
_entry.id   AF-A0A9D8MML1-F1
#
_cell.length_a   1.000
_cell.length_b   1.000
_cell.length_c   1.000
_cell.angle_alpha   90.00
_cell.angle_beta   90.00
_cell.angle_gamma   90.00
#
_symmetry.space_group_name_H-M   'P 1'
#
loop_
_entity.id
_entity.type
_entity.pdbx_description
1 polymer ?
#
loop_
_entity_poly.entity_id
_entity_poly.type
_entity_poly.pdbx_seq_one_letter_code
_entity_poly.pdbx_strand_id
1 'polypeptide(L)'
;MNNSGKTYSKAAVAGFILAVAPVAVFLLIEFADLFIHIHSGGFNRIYAYSIIVCGILSVLIGIVLSIAGLISCARKDLKGKGFAIAAIVLFALEAMIYIIALAIAINTYLVVA
;
A
#
# COMPACT_ATOMS: atom_id res chain seq x y z
N MET A 1 -3.69 -40.75 3.80
CA MET A 1 -4.06 -39.32 3.72
C MET A 1 -2.82 -38.54 3.28
N ASN A 2 -2.69 -38.23 1.98
CA ASN A 2 -1.50 -37.54 1.45
C ASN A 2 -1.58 -36.05 1.76
N ASN A 3 -0.77 -35.60 2.71
CA ASN A 3 -0.45 -34.18 2.94
C ASN A 3 0.44 -33.70 1.79
N SER A 4 -0.14 -33.41 0.62
CA SER A 4 0.59 -32.67 -0.41
C SER A 4 0.67 -31.21 0.02
N GLY A 5 1.88 -30.79 0.42
CA GLY A 5 2.18 -29.41 0.77
C GLY A 5 1.94 -28.48 -0.41
N LYS A 6 0.70 -27.99 -0.58
CA LYS A 6 0.37 -26.99 -1.59
C LYS A 6 1.26 -25.77 -1.38
N THR A 7 2.08 -25.46 -2.37
CA THR A 7 2.98 -24.30 -2.40
C THR A 7 2.16 -23.00 -2.44
N TYR A 8 2.63 -21.96 -1.75
CA TYR A 8 2.01 -20.64 -1.82
C TYR A 8 2.30 -19.96 -3.16
N SER A 9 1.32 -19.21 -3.68
CA SER A 9 1.54 -18.34 -4.83
C SER A 9 2.47 -17.18 -4.45
N LYS A 10 3.71 -17.19 -4.97
CA LYS A 10 4.69 -16.12 -4.75
C LYS A 10 4.16 -14.75 -5.17
N ALA A 11 3.36 -14.70 -6.25
CA ALA A 11 2.74 -13.47 -6.71
C ALA A 11 1.70 -12.93 -5.73
N ALA A 12 0.88 -13.80 -5.12
CA ALA A 12 -0.10 -13.39 -4.11
C ALA A 12 0.57 -12.87 -2.83
N VAL A 13 1.67 -13.49 -2.41
CA VAL A 13 2.46 -13.04 -1.25
C VAL A 13 3.19 -11.73 -1.55
N ALA A 14 3.82 -11.61 -2.72
CA ALA A 14 4.50 -10.39 -3.14
C ALA A 14 3.51 -9.21 -3.28
N GLY A 15 2.34 -9.45 -3.87
CA GLY A 15 1.27 -8.45 -3.97
C GLY A 15 0.78 -7.98 -2.61
N PHE A 16 0.63 -8.89 -1.65
CA PHE A 16 0.28 -8.55 -0.27
C PHE A 16 1.37 -7.73 0.44
N ILE A 17 2.64 -8.13 0.32
CA ILE A 17 3.76 -7.38 0.92
C ILE A 17 3.83 -5.96 0.34
N LEU A 18 3.66 -5.82 -0.97
CA LEU A 18 3.67 -4.51 -1.63
C LEU A 18 2.46 -3.64 -1.31
N ALA A 19 1.32 -4.24 -0.96
CA ALA A 19 0.18 -3.48 -0.43
C ALA A 19 0.45 -2.99 1.01
N VAL A 20 1.10 -3.79 1.86
CA VAL A 20 1.35 -3.41 3.28
C VAL A 20 2.56 -2.48 3.45
N ALA A 21 3.59 -2.63 2.61
CA ALA A 21 4.82 -1.85 2.68
C ALA A 21 4.60 -0.32 2.69
N PRO A 22 3.77 0.27 1.81
CA PRO A 22 3.52 1.71 1.82
C PRO A 22 2.89 2.19 3.13
N VAL A 23 1.99 1.41 3.75
CA VAL A 23 1.42 1.74 5.07
C VAL A 23 2.52 1.79 6.15
N ALA A 24 3.42 0.80 6.15
CA ALA A 24 4.52 0.76 7.10
C ALA A 24 5.51 1.93 6.89
N VAL A 25 5.78 2.27 5.63
CA VAL A 25 6.64 3.41 5.27
C VAL A 25 5.98 4.74 5.66
N PHE A 26 4.68 4.90 5.42
CA PHE A 26 3.92 6.08 5.84
C PHE A 26 3.97 6.26 7.36
N LEU A 27 3.72 5.19 8.13
CA LEU A 27 3.84 5.22 9.58
C LEU A 27 5.24 5.63 10.02
N LEU A 28 6.29 5.03 9.45
CA LEU A 28 7.67 5.39 9.76
C LEU A 28 7.99 6.85 9.47
N ILE A 29 7.40 7.40 8.41
CA ILE A 29 7.62 8.80 8.00
C ILE A 29 6.83 9.76 8.88
N GLU A 30 5.59 9.47 9.25
CA GLU A 30 4.85 10.28 10.23
C GLU A 30 5.56 10.27 11.59
N PHE A 31 6.10 9.13 12.01
CA PHE A 31 6.93 9.06 13.21
C PHE A 31 8.24 9.86 13.06
N ALA A 32 8.88 9.81 11.90
CA ALA A 32 10.10 10.57 11.64
C ALA A 32 9.83 12.07 11.52
N ASP A 33 8.73 12.49 10.90
CA ASP A 33 8.29 13.87 10.82
C ASP A 33 7.94 14.39 12.20
N LEU A 34 7.17 13.64 13.00
CA LEU A 34 6.92 13.99 14.41
C LEU A 34 8.22 14.16 15.19
N PHE A 35 9.18 13.25 15.02
CA PHE A 35 10.48 13.33 15.70
C PHE A 35 11.32 14.53 15.25
N ILE A 36 11.38 14.80 13.94
CA ILE A 36 12.14 15.90 13.32
C ILE A 36 11.44 17.25 13.57
N HIS A 37 10.11 17.31 13.60
CA HIS A 37 9.36 18.52 13.89
C HIS A 37 9.53 18.91 15.37
N ILE A 38 9.62 17.92 16.27
CA ILE A 38 9.92 18.12 17.69
C ILE A 38 11.39 18.54 17.91
N HIS A 39 12.35 18.03 17.12
CA HIS A 39 13.79 18.27 17.36
C HIS A 39 14.46 19.34 16.49
N SER A 40 13.95 19.61 15.28
CA SER A 40 14.73 20.26 14.21
C SER A 40 13.96 21.35 13.45
N GLY A 41 12.67 21.55 13.70
CA GLY A 41 11.91 22.73 13.23
C GLY A 41 11.65 22.83 11.72
N GLY A 42 11.85 21.78 10.92
CA GLY A 42 11.48 21.83 9.50
C GLY A 42 11.64 20.53 8.73
N PHE A 43 10.59 20.13 8.01
CA PHE A 43 10.57 18.98 7.08
C PHE A 43 10.74 19.47 5.64
N ASN A 44 11.67 18.87 4.88
CA ASN A 44 11.91 19.26 3.49
C ASN A 44 10.82 18.69 2.56
N ARG A 45 10.01 19.58 1.94
CA ARG A 45 8.89 19.22 1.05
C ARG A 45 9.26 18.28 -0.11
N ILE A 46 10.53 18.28 -0.54
CA ILE A 46 11.04 17.42 -1.62
C ILE A 46 10.99 15.92 -1.24
N TYR A 47 11.25 15.60 0.04
CA TYR A 47 11.21 14.21 0.51
C TYR A 47 9.76 13.70 0.58
N ALA A 48 8.83 14.54 1.03
CA ALA A 48 7.41 14.19 1.10
C ALA A 48 6.83 13.80 -0.27
N TYR A 49 7.13 14.58 -1.33
CA TYR A 49 6.63 14.28 -2.68
C TYR A 49 7.18 12.96 -3.24
N SER A 50 8.49 12.72 -3.09
CA SER A 50 9.14 11.50 -3.59
C SER A 50 8.56 10.24 -2.95
N ILE A 51 8.23 10.32 -1.66
CA ILE A 51 7.64 9.23 -0.89
C ILE A 51 6.21 8.96 -1.34
N ILE A 52 5.38 10.00 -1.51
CA ILE A 52 3.99 9.85 -1.95
C ILE A 52 3.94 9.15 -3.32
N VAL A 53 4.82 9.55 -4.25
CA VAL A 53 4.91 8.93 -5.58
C VAL A 53 5.34 7.47 -5.47
N CYS A 54 6.37 7.16 -4.68
CA CYS A 54 6.79 5.77 -4.42
C CYS A 54 5.68 4.93 -3.79
N GLY A 55 4.93 5.49 -2.84
CA GLY A 55 3.78 4.87 -2.20
C GLY A 55 2.74 4.46 -3.24
N ILE A 56 2.24 5.42 -4.02
CA ILE A 56 1.23 5.18 -5.06
C ILE A 56 1.71 4.12 -6.07
N LEU A 57 2.95 4.20 -6.55
CA LEU A 57 3.49 3.20 -7.48
C LEU A 57 3.56 1.80 -6.86
N SER A 58 4.00 1.67 -5.62
CA SER A 58 4.11 0.38 -4.94
C SER A 58 2.74 -0.29 -4.75
N VAL A 59 1.73 0.50 -4.42
CA VAL A 59 0.33 0.08 -4.25
C VAL A 59 -0.26 -0.40 -5.58
N LEU A 60 -0.01 0.33 -6.68
CA LEU A 60 -0.43 -0.07 -8.04
C LEU A 60 0.25 -1.37 -8.48
N ILE A 61 1.54 -1.55 -8.21
CA ILE A 61 2.24 -2.80 -8.53
C ILE A 61 1.70 -3.94 -7.66
N GLY A 62 1.41 -3.67 -6.39
CA GLY A 62 0.82 -4.62 -5.44
C GLY A 62 -0.53 -5.16 -5.89
N ILE A 63 -1.41 -4.32 -6.45
CA ILE A 63 -2.73 -4.77 -6.94
C ILE A 63 -2.60 -5.69 -8.15
N VAL A 64 -1.72 -5.35 -9.11
CA VAL A 64 -1.48 -6.15 -10.32
C VAL A 64 -0.96 -7.54 -9.93
N LEU A 65 0.01 -7.59 -9.01
CA LEU A 65 0.55 -8.84 -8.47
C LEU A 65 -0.49 -9.65 -7.69
N SER A 66 -1.37 -8.99 -6.95
CA SER A 66 -2.45 -9.66 -6.20
C SER A 66 -3.49 -10.27 -7.12
N ILE A 67 -3.90 -9.57 -8.18
CA ILE A 67 -4.81 -10.11 -9.21
C ILE A 67 -4.15 -11.27 -9.96
N ALA A 68 -2.90 -11.12 -10.40
CA ALA A 68 -2.14 -12.19 -11.06
C ALA A 68 -1.95 -13.41 -10.13
N GLY A 69 -1.75 -13.15 -8.83
CA GLY A 69 -1.66 -14.13 -7.76
C GLY A 69 -2.98 -14.89 -7.56
N LEU A 70 -4.12 -14.19 -7.59
CA LEU A 70 -5.46 -14.77 -7.49
C LEU A 70 -5.77 -15.68 -8.68
N ILE A 71 -5.47 -15.22 -9.90
CA ILE A 71 -5.63 -16.01 -11.13
C ILE A 71 -4.73 -17.26 -11.08
N SER A 72 -3.48 -17.12 -10.62
CA SER A 72 -2.56 -18.24 -10.47
C SER A 72 -3.02 -19.25 -9.41
N CYS A 73 -3.56 -18.79 -8.29
CA CYS A 73 -4.15 -19.66 -7.26
C CYS A 73 -5.39 -20.40 -7.77
N ALA A 74 -6.21 -19.77 -8.61
CA ALA A 74 -7.37 -20.41 -9.22
C ALA A 74 -6.98 -21.46 -10.26
N ARG A 75 -6.02 -21.16 -11.13
CA ARG A 75 -5.58 -22.06 -12.21
C ARG A 75 -4.73 -23.24 -11.74
N LYS A 76 -3.91 -23.05 -10.71
CA LYS A 76 -2.91 -24.04 -10.25
C LYS A 76 -3.25 -24.66 -8.89
N ASP A 77 -4.44 -24.40 -8.35
CA ASP A 77 -4.90 -24.84 -7.02
C ASP A 77 -3.87 -24.58 -5.90
N LEU A 78 -3.24 -23.40 -5.96
CA LEU A 78 -2.23 -22.95 -4.99
C LEU A 78 -2.89 -22.31 -3.77
N LYS A 79 -2.20 -22.39 -2.63
CA LYS A 79 -2.57 -21.64 -1.41
C LYS A 79 -2.22 -20.16 -1.58
N GLY A 80 -2.98 -19.28 -0.90
CA GLY A 80 -2.72 -17.84 -0.88
C GLY A 80 -3.79 -16.96 -1.54
N LYS A 81 -4.97 -17.52 -1.85
CA LYS A 81 -6.14 -16.71 -2.26
C LYS A 81 -6.48 -15.62 -1.23
N GLY A 82 -6.37 -15.95 0.06
CA GLY A 82 -6.58 -14.99 1.16
C GLY A 82 -5.63 -13.80 1.13
N PHE A 83 -4.34 -14.00 0.82
CA PHE A 83 -3.37 -12.91 0.70
C PHE A 83 -3.72 -11.97 -0.46
N ALA A 84 -4.08 -12.53 -1.61
CA ALA A 84 -4.49 -11.74 -2.78
C ALA A 84 -5.76 -10.93 -2.49
N ILE A 85 -6.76 -11.51 -1.83
CA ILE A 85 -7.99 -10.81 -1.45
C ILE A 85 -7.69 -9.72 -0.41
N ALA A 86 -6.91 -10.03 0.63
CA ALA A 86 -6.54 -9.07 1.65
C ALA A 86 -5.78 -7.86 1.07
N ALA A 87 -4.87 -8.11 0.12
CA ALA A 87 -4.15 -7.05 -0.58
C ALA A 87 -5.08 -6.14 -1.40
N ILE A 88 -6.08 -6.71 -2.07
CA ILE A 88 -7.09 -5.94 -2.82
C ILE A 88 -7.96 -5.10 -1.88
N VAL A 89 -8.34 -5.65 -0.72
CA VAL A 89 -9.11 -4.90 0.30
C VAL A 89 -8.28 -3.76 0.89
N LEU A 90 -7.00 -4.02 1.21
CA LEU A 90 -6.06 -2.99 1.67
C LEU A 90 -5.90 -1.87 0.64
N PHE A 91 -5.74 -2.22 -0.63
CA PHE A 91 -5.71 -1.24 -1.73
C PHE A 91 -6.97 -0.36 -1.74
N ALA A 92 -8.16 -0.96 -1.62
CA ALA A 92 -9.41 -0.20 -1.63
C ALA A 92 -9.51 0.78 -0.45
N LEU A 93 -9.04 0.37 0.73
CA LEU A 93 -8.95 1.24 1.90
C LEU A 93 -7.96 2.40 1.68
N GLU A 94 -6.77 2.11 1.19
CA GLU A 94 -5.76 3.13 0.89
C GLU A 94 -6.25 4.12 -0.17
N ALA A 95 -6.89 3.64 -1.24
CA ALA A 95 -7.47 4.49 -2.27
C ALA A 95 -8.52 5.45 -1.70
N MET A 96 -9.39 4.98 -0.80
CA MET A 96 -10.35 5.85 -0.11
C MET A 96 -9.66 6.93 0.72
N ILE A 97 -8.61 6.57 1.48
CA ILE A 97 -7.84 7.52 2.28
C ILE A 97 -7.20 8.59 1.39
N TYR A 98 -6.59 8.20 0.25
CA TYR A 98 -6.01 9.15 -0.70
C TYR A 98 -7.05 10.08 -1.32
N ILE A 99 -8.24 9.56 -1.68
CA ILE A 99 -9.32 10.38 -2.23
C ILE A 99 -9.81 11.40 -1.19
N ILE A 100 -10.01 10.97 0.07
CA ILE A 100 -10.43 11.86 1.16
C ILE A 100 -9.36 12.93 1.42
N ALA A 101 -8.08 12.55 1.48
CA ALA A 101 -6.98 13.49 1.68
C ALA A 101 -6.90 14.53 0.56
N LEU A 102 -7.06 14.09 -0.71
CA LEU A 102 -7.11 14.99 -1.85
C LEU A 102 -8.31 15.95 -1.79
N ALA A 103 -9.49 15.44 -1.44
CA ALA A 103 -10.70 16.25 -1.31
C ALA A 103 -10.56 17.31 -0.21
N ILE A 104 -9.99 16.94 0.94
CA ILE A 104 -9.67 17.89 2.02
C ILE A 104 -8.68 18.94 1.52
N ALA A 105 -7.57 18.53 0.89
CA ALA A 105 -6.58 19.47 0.38
C ALA A 105 -7.20 20.48 -0.60
N ILE A 106 -7.96 20.01 -1.59
CA ILE A 106 -8.64 20.88 -2.57
C ILE A 106 -9.58 21.87 -1.86
N ASN A 107 -10.37 21.42 -0.89
CA ASN A 107 -11.30 22.28 -0.18
C ASN A 107 -10.57 23.34 0.65
N THR A 108 -9.47 22.98 1.32
CA THR A 108 -8.64 23.93 2.06
C THR A 108 -7.98 24.95 1.15
N TYR A 109 -7.56 24.58 -0.07
CA TYR A 109 -6.99 25.53 -1.03
C TYR A 109 -8.05 26.40 -1.72
N LEU A 110 -9.29 25.92 -1.88
CA LEU A 110 -10.41 26.69 -2.45
C LEU A 110 -11.04 27.68 -1.46
N VAL A 111 -11.04 27.39 -0.16
CA VAL A 111 -11.59 28.28 0.88
C VAL A 111 -10.65 29.43 1.24
N VAL A 112 -9.36 29.32 0.90
CA VAL A 112 -8.32 30.32 1.21
C VAL A 112 -8.02 31.25 0.00
N ALA A 113 -8.60 30.99 -1.17
CA ALA A 113 -8.50 31.81 -2.38
C ALA A 113 -9.72 32.74 -2.53
#